data_AF-A0AA39QHJ0-F1
#
_entry.id   AF-A0AA39QHJ0-F1
#
_cell.length_a   1.000
_cell.length_b   1.000
_cell.length_c   1.000
_cell.angle_alpha   90.00
_cell.angle_beta   90.00
_cell.angle_gamma   90.00
#
_symmetry.space_group_name_H-M   'P 1'
#
loop_
_entity.id
_entity.type
_entity.pdbx_description
1 polymer ?
#
loop_
_entity_poly.entity_id
_entity_poly.type
_entity_poly.pdbx_seq_one_letter_code
_entity_poly.pdbx_strand_id
1 'polypeptide(L)'
;MVQAPTSPDIFGSLDAFPHYDETTHIGTRFYSKATQLSSFLSSDELIKDLATLVSHRGVVFFMDQTITIDQQKELARRMGKLSGNPRTSNLHIHPISEDVPELGKDVSVISSKGGIARAGSDESTRASKGWHADITFERIPSDYALLKMHTLPPVGGDTLWASGYEAYDRLSPAYKKFLEGLHALHSGEFFNDYARQQNLPIQDPRGAPDNTGSNLTAVHPVIRTNPVTGFKTLFVNQTFTKRIVELTLDESDDILAYLSRHISENHDLQVRFRWSKNDVAIWDNRSTFHTATNDYGSSLRQGNRVVSLGERPFLDPNSKSRKEVFDTLQ
;
A
#
# COMPACT_ATOMS: atom_id res chain seq x y z
N MET A 1 -21.98 -15.86 2.31
CA MET A 1 -22.08 -15.33 0.94
C MET A 1 -22.67 -13.94 1.04
N VAL A 2 -21.85 -12.91 0.89
CA VAL A 2 -22.27 -11.51 0.94
C VAL A 2 -22.46 -11.07 -0.51
N GLN A 3 -23.67 -10.64 -0.88
CA GLN A 3 -23.95 -10.06 -2.19
C GLN A 3 -23.17 -8.74 -2.32
N ALA A 4 -22.33 -8.63 -3.35
CA ALA A 4 -21.62 -7.39 -3.66
C ALA A 4 -22.63 -6.32 -4.15
N PRO A 5 -22.62 -5.09 -3.60
CA PRO A 5 -23.61 -4.08 -3.95
C PRO A 5 -23.48 -3.60 -5.40
N THR A 6 -24.63 -3.38 -6.01
CA THR A 6 -24.80 -2.79 -7.33
C THR A 6 -24.63 -1.27 -7.26
N SER A 7 -23.50 -0.76 -7.75
CA SER A 7 -22.93 0.59 -7.62
C SER A 7 -22.93 1.07 -6.18
N PRO A 8 -21.92 0.70 -5.38
CA PRO A 8 -21.98 0.94 -3.95
C PRO A 8 -21.87 2.44 -3.71
N ASP A 9 -22.81 2.99 -2.95
CA ASP A 9 -22.49 4.12 -2.08
C ASP A 9 -21.29 3.69 -1.21
N ILE A 10 -20.08 4.00 -1.69
CA ILE A 10 -18.82 3.67 -1.02
C ILE A 10 -18.44 4.72 0.03
N PHE A 11 -19.20 5.81 0.13
CA PHE A 11 -18.95 6.89 1.06
C PHE A 11 -19.72 6.69 2.35
N GLY A 12 -20.99 6.28 2.29
CA GLY A 12 -21.82 6.05 3.47
C GLY A 12 -21.83 7.26 4.39
N SER A 13 -21.40 7.09 5.64
CA SER A 13 -21.28 8.18 6.63
C SER A 13 -20.26 9.27 6.24
N LEU A 14 -19.39 9.02 5.27
CA LEU A 14 -18.39 9.98 4.79
C LEU A 14 -18.95 11.03 3.82
N ASP A 15 -20.15 10.85 3.27
CA ASP A 15 -20.79 11.83 2.37
C ASP A 15 -21.02 13.19 3.04
N ALA A 16 -21.09 13.20 4.38
CA ALA A 16 -21.22 14.41 5.17
C ALA A 16 -19.98 15.34 5.11
N PHE A 17 -18.84 14.87 4.62
CA PHE A 17 -17.59 15.62 4.59
C PHE A 17 -17.24 16.07 3.17
N PRO A 18 -16.89 17.34 2.94
CA PRO A 18 -16.54 17.83 1.60
C PRO A 18 -15.34 17.10 1.01
N HIS A 19 -15.52 16.51 -0.17
CA HIS A 19 -14.51 15.72 -0.86
C HIS A 19 -14.64 15.79 -2.39
N TYR A 20 -13.61 15.33 -3.10
CA TYR A 20 -13.66 15.09 -4.55
C TYR A 20 -12.66 13.98 -4.93
N ASP A 21 -12.90 13.32 -6.07
CA ASP A 21 -11.96 12.36 -6.64
C ASP A 21 -10.83 13.06 -7.40
N GLU A 22 -9.59 12.68 -7.13
CA GLU A 22 -8.39 13.28 -7.75
C GLU A 22 -8.25 12.87 -9.22
N THR A 23 -8.61 11.62 -9.51
CA THR A 23 -8.61 11.04 -10.85
C THR A 23 -9.78 10.07 -10.99
N THR A 24 -10.09 9.65 -12.21
CA THR A 24 -11.15 8.67 -12.48
C THR A 24 -10.93 7.35 -11.73
N HIS A 25 -9.70 6.83 -11.71
CA HIS A 25 -9.45 5.44 -11.30
C HIS A 25 -8.87 5.27 -9.90
N ILE A 26 -8.34 6.34 -9.30
CA ILE A 26 -7.63 6.29 -8.00
C ILE A 26 -7.62 7.66 -7.33
N GLY A 27 -7.66 7.68 -6.00
CA GLY A 27 -7.49 8.89 -5.22
C GLY A 27 -8.79 9.63 -4.92
N THR A 28 -9.03 9.89 -3.64
CA THR A 28 -10.10 10.78 -3.16
C THR A 28 -9.52 11.75 -2.14
N ARG A 29 -9.87 13.03 -2.21
CA ARG A 29 -9.36 14.06 -1.29
C ARG A 29 -10.48 14.66 -0.45
N PHE A 30 -10.33 14.59 0.88
CA PHE A 30 -11.07 15.41 1.84
C PHE A 30 -10.30 16.72 2.05
N TYR A 31 -10.72 17.76 1.34
CA TYR A 31 -9.96 19.03 1.25
C TYR A 31 -10.29 20.02 2.38
N SER A 32 -11.40 19.83 3.09
CA SER A 32 -11.77 20.68 4.22
C SER A 32 -10.90 20.38 5.43
N LYS A 33 -10.24 21.42 5.97
CA LYS A 33 -9.47 21.32 7.23
C LYS A 33 -10.35 21.00 8.44
N ALA A 34 -11.67 21.17 8.34
CA ALA A 34 -12.61 20.77 9.38
C ALA A 34 -12.78 19.24 9.47
N THR A 35 -12.46 18.51 8.38
CA THR A 35 -12.47 17.04 8.38
C THR A 35 -11.19 16.54 9.06
N GLN A 36 -11.31 16.13 10.32
CA GLN A 36 -10.19 15.66 11.13
C GLN A 36 -10.33 14.18 11.44
N LEU A 37 -9.33 13.36 11.07
CA LEU A 37 -9.32 11.91 11.32
C LEU A 37 -9.43 11.56 12.82
N SER A 38 -9.01 12.45 13.70
CA SER A 38 -9.17 12.27 15.14
C SER A 38 -10.64 12.19 15.58
N SER A 39 -11.57 12.85 14.88
CA SER A 39 -13.01 12.77 15.19
C SER A 39 -13.61 11.43 14.76
N PHE A 40 -13.04 10.79 13.72
CA PHE A 40 -13.52 9.51 13.20
C PHE A 40 -13.32 8.38 14.22
N LEU A 41 -12.34 8.53 15.13
CA LEU A 41 -12.07 7.57 16.20
C LEU A 41 -13.25 7.39 17.18
N SER A 42 -14.24 8.28 17.17
CA SER A 42 -15.45 8.13 17.99
C SER A 42 -16.53 7.24 17.36
N SER A 43 -16.38 6.82 16.10
CA SER A 43 -17.40 6.06 15.35
C SER A 43 -16.79 4.89 14.57
N ASP A 44 -17.24 3.66 14.89
CA ASP A 44 -16.88 2.47 14.11
C ASP A 44 -17.42 2.55 12.68
N GLU A 45 -18.56 3.21 12.47
CA GLU A 45 -19.17 3.40 11.15
C GLU A 45 -18.26 4.25 10.25
N LEU A 46 -17.79 5.41 10.72
CA LEU A 46 -16.88 6.27 9.96
C LEU A 46 -15.58 5.56 9.58
N ILE A 47 -15.03 4.75 10.49
CA ILE A 47 -13.78 4.02 10.23
C ILE A 47 -14.01 2.88 9.23
N LYS A 48 -15.16 2.19 9.32
CA LYS A 48 -15.51 1.12 8.38
C LYS A 48 -15.76 1.67 6.98
N ASP A 49 -16.46 2.80 6.88
CA ASP A 49 -16.71 3.47 5.61
C ASP A 49 -15.39 4.03 5.04
N LEU A 50 -14.48 4.53 5.87
CA LEU A 50 -13.14 4.92 5.45
C LEU A 50 -12.34 3.74 4.89
N ALA A 51 -12.37 2.59 5.55
CA ALA A 51 -11.71 1.38 5.08
C ALA A 51 -12.29 0.90 3.73
N THR A 52 -13.62 1.00 3.58
CA THR A 52 -14.33 0.69 2.33
C THR A 52 -13.91 1.65 1.22
N LEU A 53 -14.00 2.96 1.46
CA LEU A 53 -13.61 4.00 0.51
C LEU A 53 -12.14 3.84 0.07
N VAL A 54 -11.21 3.68 1.01
CA VAL A 54 -9.79 3.46 0.72
C VAL A 54 -9.59 2.18 -0.11
N SER A 55 -10.31 1.10 0.21
CA SER A 55 -10.19 -0.16 -0.55
C SER A 55 -10.74 -0.06 -1.97
N HIS A 56 -11.72 0.80 -2.22
CA HIS A 56 -12.29 1.05 -3.55
C HIS A 56 -11.47 2.06 -4.37
N ARG A 57 -11.01 3.13 -3.72
CA ARG A 57 -10.32 4.27 -4.35
C ARG A 57 -8.81 4.16 -4.34
N GLY A 58 -8.26 3.13 -3.69
CA GLY A 58 -6.84 2.85 -3.57
C GLY A 58 -6.12 3.74 -2.56
N VAL A 59 -6.32 5.06 -2.62
CA VAL A 59 -5.73 6.02 -1.68
C VAL A 59 -6.69 7.17 -1.39
N VAL A 60 -6.69 7.65 -0.14
CA VAL A 60 -7.48 8.80 0.32
C VAL A 60 -6.57 9.80 1.03
N PHE A 61 -6.79 11.08 0.76
CA PHE A 61 -5.98 12.19 1.28
C PHE A 61 -6.79 13.08 2.22
N PHE A 62 -6.18 13.46 3.34
CA PHE A 62 -6.75 14.38 4.33
C PHE A 62 -5.78 15.52 4.59
N MET A 63 -6.27 16.75 4.49
CA MET A 63 -5.42 17.94 4.56
C MET A 63 -5.28 18.44 6.00
N ASP A 64 -4.07 18.88 6.38
CA ASP A 64 -3.80 19.58 7.65
C ASP A 64 -4.33 18.86 8.92
N GLN A 65 -3.90 17.61 9.12
CA GLN A 65 -4.42 16.75 10.19
C GLN A 65 -3.69 16.93 11.53
N THR A 66 -4.48 17.04 12.60
CA THR A 66 -3.97 17.17 13.98
C THR A 66 -3.80 15.84 14.71
N ILE A 67 -4.11 14.72 14.05
CA ILE A 67 -4.00 13.38 14.61
C ILE A 67 -2.61 13.10 15.21
N THR A 68 -2.57 12.55 16.43
CA THR A 68 -1.34 12.14 17.10
C THR A 68 -0.86 10.78 16.59
N ILE A 69 0.37 10.37 16.94
CA ILE A 69 0.88 9.04 16.58
C ILE A 69 0.04 7.92 17.20
N ASP A 70 -0.36 8.03 18.46
CA ASP A 70 -1.23 7.03 19.10
C ASP A 70 -2.59 6.94 18.43
N GLN A 71 -3.16 8.07 18.03
CA GLN A 71 -4.41 8.10 17.28
C GLN A 71 -4.26 7.51 15.86
N GLN A 72 -3.12 7.75 15.19
CA GLN A 72 -2.82 7.14 13.89
C GLN A 72 -2.66 5.62 14.00
N LYS A 73 -2.00 5.14 15.07
CA LYS A 73 -1.89 3.71 15.42
C LYS A 73 -3.25 3.08 15.67
N GLU A 74 -4.08 3.75 16.46
CA GLU A 74 -5.43 3.29 16.77
C GLU A 74 -6.32 3.25 15.52
N LEU A 75 -6.25 4.27 14.67
CA LEU A 75 -6.97 4.30 13.41
C LEU A 75 -6.57 3.13 12.50
N ALA A 76 -5.27 2.92 12.28
CA ALA A 76 -4.76 1.83 11.45
C ALA A 76 -5.23 0.46 11.94
N ARG A 77 -5.10 0.21 13.25
CA ARG A 77 -5.53 -1.03 13.90
C ARG A 77 -7.05 -1.26 13.77
N ARG A 78 -7.85 -0.21 13.95
CA ARG A 78 -9.32 -0.30 13.83
C ARG A 78 -9.77 -0.46 12.39
N MET A 79 -9.13 0.21 11.43
CA MET A 79 -9.41 0.02 10.00
C MET A 79 -9.21 -1.44 9.57
N GLY A 80 -8.07 -2.05 9.93
CA GLY A 80 -7.82 -3.46 9.65
C GLY A 80 -8.88 -4.38 10.28
N LYS A 81 -9.15 -4.20 11.58
CA LYS A 81 -10.14 -5.00 12.31
C LYS A 81 -11.56 -4.87 11.75
N LEU A 82 -12.02 -3.64 11.50
CA LEU A 82 -13.38 -3.36 11.04
C LEU A 82 -13.61 -3.75 9.57
N SER A 83 -12.54 -3.83 8.78
CA SER A 83 -12.58 -4.36 7.41
C SER A 83 -12.32 -5.87 7.32
N GLY A 84 -12.13 -6.55 8.46
CA GLY A 84 -12.15 -8.01 8.54
C GLY A 84 -10.78 -8.69 8.43
N ASN A 85 -9.68 -8.00 8.75
CA ASN A 85 -8.38 -8.67 8.83
C ASN A 85 -8.36 -9.79 9.90
N PRO A 86 -7.45 -10.77 9.81
CA PRO A 86 -7.30 -11.81 10.83
C PRO A 86 -7.04 -11.23 12.22
N ARG A 87 -7.62 -11.83 13.27
CA ARG A 87 -7.43 -11.39 14.68
C ARG A 87 -5.97 -11.40 15.15
N THR A 88 -5.11 -12.15 14.46
CA THR A 88 -3.67 -12.28 14.74
C THR A 88 -2.83 -11.21 14.04
N SER A 89 -3.43 -10.41 13.16
CA SER A 89 -2.77 -9.33 12.45
C SER A 89 -2.79 -8.05 13.29
N ASN A 90 -1.60 -7.54 13.60
CA ASN A 90 -1.41 -6.30 14.35
C ASN A 90 -0.77 -5.23 13.47
N LEU A 91 -0.25 -4.16 14.09
CA LEU A 91 0.62 -3.22 13.39
C LEU A 91 1.96 -3.89 13.05
N HIS A 92 2.46 -3.62 11.85
CA HIS A 92 3.73 -4.14 11.39
C HIS A 92 4.91 -3.49 12.12
N ILE A 93 5.90 -4.30 12.48
CA ILE A 93 7.20 -3.84 12.99
C ILE A 93 8.22 -4.06 11.88
N HIS A 94 8.91 -3.00 11.46
CA HIS A 94 9.85 -3.09 10.34
C HIS A 94 11.05 -3.99 10.68
N PRO A 95 11.55 -4.84 9.75
CA PRO A 95 12.65 -5.75 10.04
C PRO A 95 13.91 -5.06 10.56
N ILE A 96 14.20 -3.83 10.11
CA ILE A 96 15.41 -3.06 10.45
C ILE A 96 15.14 -1.78 11.25
N SER A 97 14.14 -1.76 12.15
CA SER A 97 13.95 -0.63 13.06
C SER A 97 15.02 -0.57 14.15
N GLU A 98 15.22 0.60 14.75
CA GLU A 98 16.00 0.75 15.98
C GLU A 98 15.44 -0.15 17.11
N ASP A 99 16.28 -0.51 18.08
CA ASP A 99 15.88 -1.39 19.19
C ASP A 99 14.87 -0.74 20.14
N VAL A 100 14.96 0.57 20.34
CA VAL A 100 14.01 1.35 21.14
C VAL A 100 13.68 2.65 20.42
N PRO A 101 12.82 2.62 19.38
CA PRO A 101 12.46 3.81 18.64
C PRO A 101 11.62 4.75 19.51
N GLU A 102 11.88 6.05 19.45
CA GLU A 102 11.16 7.08 20.21
C GLU A 102 9.63 7.02 20.01
N LEU A 103 9.19 6.70 18.79
CA LEU A 103 7.78 6.64 18.41
C LEU A 103 7.17 5.23 18.53
N GLY A 104 7.96 4.24 18.98
CA GLY A 104 7.59 2.82 19.02
C GLY A 104 8.01 2.03 17.78
N LYS A 105 8.17 0.72 17.95
CA LYS A 105 8.63 -0.24 16.91
C LYS A 105 7.66 -0.40 15.74
N ASP A 106 6.41 -0.06 15.96
CA ASP A 106 5.30 -0.12 15.01
C ASP A 106 5.09 1.20 14.22
N VAL A 107 6.03 2.13 14.34
CA VAL A 107 6.08 3.37 13.57
C VAL A 107 7.36 3.42 12.74
N SER A 108 7.21 3.57 11.43
CA SER A 108 8.34 3.80 10.52
C SER A 108 8.52 5.29 10.27
N VAL A 109 9.67 5.84 10.64
CA VAL A 109 10.06 7.21 10.27
C VAL A 109 10.59 7.20 8.83
N ILE A 110 9.82 7.75 7.91
CA ILE A 110 10.20 7.87 6.50
C ILE A 110 10.99 9.17 6.33
N SER A 111 12.30 9.06 6.12
CA SER A 111 13.22 10.21 6.19
C SER A 111 14.19 10.26 5.01
N SER A 112 14.39 11.45 4.44
CA SER A 112 15.42 11.65 3.41
C SER A 112 16.86 11.51 3.93
N LYS A 113 17.07 11.58 5.25
CA LYS A 113 18.38 11.51 5.90
C LYS A 113 18.92 10.09 6.11
N GLY A 114 18.14 9.04 5.89
CA GLY A 114 18.58 7.67 6.16
C GLY A 114 17.48 6.75 6.65
N GLY A 115 17.90 5.59 7.18
CA GLY A 115 17.03 4.58 7.76
C GLY A 115 16.26 3.78 6.72
N ILE A 116 15.06 3.33 7.12
CA ILE A 116 14.19 2.43 6.35
C ILE A 116 14.00 2.92 4.90
N ALA A 117 13.78 4.22 4.70
CA ALA A 117 13.50 4.82 3.40
C ALA A 117 14.71 4.84 2.44
N ARG A 118 15.93 4.61 2.94
CA ARG A 118 17.17 4.61 2.14
C ARG A 118 17.78 3.22 1.97
N ALA A 119 17.28 2.21 2.70
CA ALA A 119 17.74 0.83 2.54
C ALA A 119 17.43 0.33 1.12
N GLY A 120 18.46 -0.07 0.39
CA GLY A 120 18.34 -0.50 -1.01
C GLY A 120 18.08 0.63 -2.02
N SER A 121 18.13 1.91 -1.61
CA SER A 121 17.98 3.04 -2.54
C SER A 121 19.23 3.25 -3.39
N ASP A 122 19.05 3.44 -4.69
CA ASP A 122 20.11 3.74 -5.66
C ASP A 122 19.70 4.94 -6.53
N GLU A 123 20.29 6.10 -6.22
CA GLU A 123 20.02 7.37 -6.93
C GLU A 123 20.57 7.39 -8.36
N SER A 124 21.39 6.42 -8.77
CA SER A 124 21.86 6.28 -10.16
C SER A 124 20.83 5.62 -11.09
N THR A 125 19.67 5.22 -10.55
CA THR A 125 18.62 4.53 -11.30
C THR A 125 17.37 5.40 -11.49
N ARG A 126 16.50 4.99 -12.41
CA ARG A 126 15.23 5.68 -12.66
C ARG A 126 14.31 5.54 -11.45
N ALA A 127 13.60 6.63 -11.10
CA ALA A 127 12.59 6.63 -10.05
C ALA A 127 11.49 5.57 -10.27
N SER A 128 11.23 5.17 -11.52
CA SER A 128 10.31 4.08 -11.86
C SER A 128 10.70 2.72 -11.27
N LYS A 129 11.96 2.52 -10.83
CA LYS A 129 12.35 1.31 -10.10
C LYS A 129 11.79 1.25 -8.68
N GLY A 130 11.31 2.37 -8.15
CA GLY A 130 10.77 2.49 -6.80
C GLY A 130 9.29 2.12 -6.66
N TRP A 131 8.58 1.76 -7.74
CA TRP A 131 7.17 1.35 -7.67
C TRP A 131 7.00 0.05 -6.88
N HIS A 132 6.27 0.12 -5.76
CA HIS A 132 6.03 -1.02 -4.88
C HIS A 132 4.73 -0.97 -4.11
N ALA A 133 4.27 -2.14 -3.66
CA ALA A 133 3.41 -2.26 -2.50
C ALA A 133 4.31 -2.58 -1.30
N ASP A 134 4.01 -2.02 -0.14
CA ASP A 134 4.81 -2.21 1.07
C ASP A 134 4.84 -3.68 1.49
N ILE A 135 6.00 -4.11 2.00
CA ILE A 135 6.20 -5.36 2.76
C ILE A 135 5.67 -6.64 2.11
N THR A 136 5.60 -6.69 0.78
CA THR A 136 5.14 -7.89 0.04
C THR A 136 6.06 -9.11 0.19
N PHE A 137 7.19 -8.98 0.87
CA PHE A 137 8.07 -10.09 1.24
C PHE A 137 7.63 -10.82 2.53
N GLU A 138 6.67 -10.26 3.26
CA GLU A 138 6.07 -10.91 4.44
C GLU A 138 4.97 -11.89 4.03
N ARG A 139 4.79 -12.96 4.80
CA ARG A 139 3.71 -13.93 4.56
C ARG A 139 2.33 -13.33 4.75
N ILE A 140 2.22 -12.43 5.72
CA ILE A 140 1.07 -11.58 6.01
C ILE A 140 1.48 -10.12 5.72
N PRO A 141 1.30 -9.64 4.48
CA PRO A 141 1.64 -8.26 4.10
C PRO A 141 0.59 -7.26 4.62
N SER A 142 0.82 -5.98 4.33
CA SER A 142 -0.06 -4.89 4.80
C SER A 142 -1.42 -4.90 4.11
N ASP A 143 -2.49 -4.62 4.89
CA ASP A 143 -3.78 -4.20 4.36
C ASP A 143 -3.81 -2.70 4.07
N TYR A 144 -3.54 -1.86 5.07
CA TYR A 144 -3.50 -0.40 4.96
C TYR A 144 -2.22 0.19 5.51
N ALA A 145 -1.81 1.28 4.90
CA ALA A 145 -0.75 2.14 5.44
C ALA A 145 -1.21 3.59 5.49
N LEU A 146 -0.80 4.27 6.56
CA LEU A 146 -1.12 5.65 6.87
C LEU A 146 0.19 6.41 6.99
N LEU A 147 0.38 7.46 6.19
CA LEU A 147 1.56 8.32 6.24
C LEU A 147 1.15 9.76 6.53
N LYS A 148 1.66 10.32 7.62
CA LYS A 148 1.55 11.75 7.93
C LYS A 148 2.87 12.46 7.65
N MET A 149 2.87 13.45 6.78
CA MET A 149 4.06 14.26 6.48
C MET A 149 4.13 15.48 7.38
N HIS A 150 5.21 15.64 8.16
CA HIS A 150 5.37 16.78 9.07
C HIS A 150 6.53 17.71 8.68
N THR A 151 7.53 17.20 7.97
CA THR A 151 8.67 17.98 7.47
C THR A 151 8.75 17.84 5.96
N LEU A 152 8.74 18.96 5.25
CA LEU A 152 8.71 19.01 3.79
C LEU A 152 9.86 19.84 3.24
N PRO A 153 10.38 19.48 2.07
CA PRO A 153 11.27 20.36 1.33
C PRO A 153 10.50 21.59 0.82
N PRO A 154 11.19 22.69 0.46
CA PRO A 154 10.53 23.86 -0.15
C PRO A 154 9.80 23.54 -1.46
N VAL A 155 10.29 22.54 -2.21
CA VAL A 155 9.73 22.03 -3.47
C VAL A 155 10.10 20.56 -3.64
N GLY A 156 9.27 19.81 -4.36
CA GLY A 156 9.45 18.38 -4.61
C GLY A 156 9.02 17.49 -3.44
N GLY A 157 9.31 16.19 -3.54
CA GLY A 157 8.99 15.21 -2.51
C GLY A 157 7.59 14.61 -2.62
N ASP A 158 6.97 14.75 -3.79
CA ASP A 158 5.65 14.18 -4.09
C ASP A 158 5.67 12.65 -3.99
N THR A 159 4.49 12.07 -3.80
CA THR A 159 4.31 10.62 -3.87
C THR A 159 3.30 10.31 -4.95
N LEU A 160 3.60 9.28 -5.75
CA LEU A 160 2.69 8.78 -6.77
C LEU A 160 2.11 7.45 -6.29
N TRP A 161 0.84 7.20 -6.61
CA TRP A 161 0.16 5.92 -6.44
C TRP A 161 -0.39 5.44 -7.79
N ALA A 162 -0.52 4.13 -7.94
CA ALA A 162 -1.03 3.44 -9.11
C ALA A 162 -2.07 2.40 -8.69
N SER A 163 -3.20 2.34 -9.42
CA SER A 163 -4.27 1.37 -9.15
C SER A 163 -3.93 0.00 -9.72
N GLY A 164 -3.81 -1.01 -8.83
CA GLY A 164 -3.65 -2.40 -9.23
C GLY A 164 -4.92 -3.01 -9.84
N TYR A 165 -6.10 -2.48 -9.51
CA TYR A 165 -7.36 -2.84 -10.17
C TYR A 165 -7.35 -2.40 -11.63
N GLU A 166 -7.02 -1.13 -11.90
CA GLU A 166 -6.98 -0.60 -13.26
C GLU A 166 -5.86 -1.27 -14.07
N ALA A 167 -4.71 -1.54 -13.43
CA ALA A 167 -3.65 -2.32 -14.05
C ALA A 167 -4.16 -3.70 -14.49
N TYR A 168 -4.92 -4.41 -13.64
CA TYR A 168 -5.52 -5.68 -14.04
C TYR A 168 -6.58 -5.50 -15.14
N ASP A 169 -7.50 -4.54 -14.99
CA ASP A 169 -8.61 -4.31 -15.92
C ASP A 169 -8.16 -4.07 -17.36
N ARG A 170 -7.00 -3.43 -17.54
CA ARG A 170 -6.39 -3.11 -18.84
C ARG A 170 -5.66 -4.25 -19.52
N LEU A 171 -5.36 -5.34 -18.80
CA LEU A 171 -4.79 -6.52 -19.42
C LEU A 171 -5.78 -7.14 -20.40
N SER A 172 -5.25 -7.69 -21.50
CA SER A 172 -6.08 -8.46 -22.43
C SER A 172 -6.68 -9.69 -21.72
N PRO A 173 -7.86 -10.18 -22.15
CA PRO A 173 -8.44 -11.40 -21.57
C PRO A 173 -7.49 -12.59 -21.57
N ALA A 174 -6.63 -12.71 -22.59
CA ALA A 174 -5.61 -13.76 -22.67
C ALA A 174 -4.54 -13.60 -21.58
N TYR A 175 -4.04 -12.38 -21.34
CA TYR A 175 -3.08 -12.11 -20.27
C TYR A 175 -3.69 -12.32 -18.88
N LYS A 176 -4.93 -11.89 -18.67
CA LYS A 176 -5.66 -12.13 -17.40
C LYS A 176 -5.71 -13.63 -17.09
N LYS A 177 -6.16 -14.44 -18.05
CA LYS A 177 -6.20 -15.90 -17.92
C LYS A 177 -4.84 -16.52 -17.65
N PHE A 178 -3.80 -16.04 -18.35
CA PHE A 178 -2.44 -16.54 -18.17
C PHE A 178 -1.91 -16.24 -16.76
N LEU A 179 -2.13 -15.04 -16.23
CA LEU A 179 -1.55 -14.59 -14.96
C LEU A 179 -2.32 -15.07 -13.72
N GLU A 180 -3.62 -15.36 -13.82
CA GLU A 180 -4.45 -15.79 -12.68
C GLU A 180 -4.00 -17.11 -12.02
N GLY A 181 -3.25 -17.94 -12.74
CA GLY A 181 -2.69 -19.19 -12.18
C GLY A 181 -1.28 -19.07 -11.60
N LEU A 182 -0.64 -17.92 -11.72
CA LEU A 182 0.80 -17.77 -11.44
C LEU A 182 1.05 -17.20 -10.04
N HIS A 183 2.19 -17.57 -9.47
CA HIS A 183 2.69 -17.06 -8.22
C HIS A 183 4.06 -16.40 -8.40
N ALA A 184 4.33 -15.39 -7.59
CA ALA A 184 5.59 -14.69 -7.59
C ALA A 184 6.30 -14.79 -6.25
N LEU A 185 7.62 -14.98 -6.28
CA LEU A 185 8.52 -14.86 -5.15
C LEU A 185 8.82 -13.37 -4.90
N HIS A 186 8.52 -12.92 -3.69
CA HIS A 186 8.87 -11.60 -3.18
C HIS A 186 10.00 -11.74 -2.16
N SER A 187 10.99 -10.86 -2.23
CA SER A 187 12.16 -10.89 -1.35
C SER A 187 12.54 -9.49 -0.86
N GLY A 188 12.63 -9.37 0.45
CA GLY A 188 13.18 -8.23 1.18
C GLY A 188 14.63 -8.46 1.65
N GLU A 189 15.39 -9.37 1.01
CA GLU A 189 16.73 -9.76 1.47
C GLU A 189 17.71 -8.59 1.56
N PHE A 190 17.51 -7.52 0.79
CA PHE A 190 18.30 -6.30 0.91
C PHE A 190 18.19 -5.64 2.31
N PHE A 191 17.12 -5.90 3.06
CA PHE A 191 17.02 -5.50 4.47
C PHE A 191 17.91 -6.35 5.38
N ASN A 192 18.06 -7.65 5.11
CA ASN A 192 19.03 -8.50 5.80
C ASN A 192 20.46 -8.04 5.50
N ASP A 193 20.76 -7.70 4.24
CA ASP A 193 22.05 -7.13 3.87
C ASP A 193 22.32 -5.81 4.59
N TYR A 194 21.35 -4.91 4.63
CA TYR A 194 21.45 -3.64 5.35
C TYR A 194 21.65 -3.86 6.86
N ALA A 195 20.87 -4.75 7.48
CA ALA A 195 20.98 -5.09 8.89
C ALA A 195 22.39 -5.61 9.23
N ARG A 196 22.93 -6.52 8.39
CA ARG A 196 24.29 -7.05 8.52
C ARG A 196 25.34 -5.94 8.41
N GLN A 197 25.19 -5.03 7.44
CA GLN A 197 26.12 -3.90 7.24
C GLN A 197 26.08 -2.89 8.40
N GLN A 198 24.91 -2.67 9.00
CA GLN A 198 24.73 -1.72 10.09
C GLN A 198 24.81 -2.37 11.48
N ASN A 199 25.07 -3.68 11.57
CA ASN A 199 25.06 -4.46 12.80
C ASN A 199 23.75 -4.29 13.61
N LEU A 200 22.61 -4.32 12.90
CA LEU A 200 21.27 -4.24 13.47
C LEU A 200 20.64 -5.64 13.59
N PRO A 201 19.87 -5.93 14.64
CA PRO A 201 19.09 -7.16 14.70
C PRO A 201 17.90 -7.09 13.72
N ILE A 202 17.43 -8.26 13.28
CA ILE A 202 16.15 -8.37 12.58
C ILE A 202 15.04 -8.49 13.62
N GLN A 203 14.04 -7.61 13.55
CA GLN A 203 12.91 -7.65 14.46
C GLN A 203 12.05 -8.92 14.24
N ASP A 204 11.57 -9.50 15.34
CA ASP A 204 10.78 -10.74 15.37
C ASP A 204 9.93 -10.78 16.66
N PRO A 205 8.60 -11.03 16.63
CA PRO A 205 7.74 -11.12 15.45
C PRO A 205 7.47 -9.74 14.83
N ARG A 206 7.19 -9.70 13.52
CA ARG A 206 6.91 -8.45 12.78
C ARG A 206 5.42 -8.13 12.68
N GLY A 207 4.70 -8.31 13.80
CA GLY A 207 3.29 -7.96 13.94
C GLY A 207 2.28 -9.08 13.69
N ALA A 208 2.72 -10.22 13.13
CA ALA A 208 1.90 -11.43 12.94
C ALA A 208 2.71 -12.69 13.27
N PRO A 209 2.07 -13.79 13.74
CA PRO A 209 2.76 -15.03 14.11
C PRO A 209 3.47 -15.72 12.92
N ASP A 210 2.99 -15.47 11.70
CA ASP A 210 3.58 -15.99 10.47
C ASP A 210 4.76 -15.13 9.96
N ASN A 211 4.90 -13.89 10.43
CA ASN A 211 5.95 -12.95 10.04
C ASN A 211 7.09 -13.00 11.07
N THR A 212 7.79 -14.14 11.10
CA THR A 212 8.82 -14.45 12.09
C THR A 212 10.14 -14.88 11.45
N GLY A 213 11.21 -14.91 12.24
CA GLY A 213 12.55 -15.28 11.80
C GLY A 213 13.19 -14.29 10.82
N SER A 214 14.37 -14.63 10.31
CA SER A 214 15.15 -13.77 9.39
C SER A 214 14.83 -14.00 7.90
N ASN A 215 13.98 -14.96 7.56
CA ASN A 215 13.61 -15.19 6.17
C ASN A 215 12.58 -14.16 5.70
N LEU A 216 13.06 -13.13 5.00
CA LEU A 216 12.24 -12.06 4.43
C LEU A 216 11.83 -12.42 2.99
N THR A 217 11.20 -13.58 2.83
CA THR A 217 10.67 -14.02 1.53
C THR A 217 9.28 -14.64 1.67
N ALA A 218 8.44 -14.39 0.66
CA ALA A 218 7.11 -14.95 0.55
C ALA A 218 6.75 -15.21 -0.91
N VAL A 219 5.87 -16.18 -1.13
CA VAL A 219 5.30 -16.49 -2.44
C VAL A 219 3.82 -16.10 -2.43
N HIS A 220 3.40 -15.28 -3.39
CA HIS A 220 2.05 -14.72 -3.48
C HIS A 220 1.48 -14.89 -4.88
N PRO A 221 0.15 -14.94 -5.05
CA PRO A 221 -0.48 -14.89 -6.37
C PRO A 221 -0.09 -13.62 -7.14
N VAL A 222 0.19 -13.74 -8.43
CA VAL A 222 0.45 -12.60 -9.33
C VAL A 222 -0.79 -11.74 -9.46
N ILE A 223 -1.96 -12.37 -9.54
CA ILE A 223 -3.27 -11.74 -9.43
C ILE A 223 -3.88 -12.20 -8.11
N ARG A 224 -4.34 -11.26 -7.28
CA ARG A 224 -5.02 -11.57 -6.02
C ARG A 224 -6.42 -10.95 -5.96
N THR A 225 -7.23 -11.43 -5.05
CA THR A 225 -8.51 -10.82 -4.67
C THR A 225 -8.29 -9.86 -3.49
N ASN A 226 -8.88 -8.68 -3.54
CA ASN A 226 -9.02 -7.81 -2.38
C ASN A 226 -10.23 -8.28 -1.54
N PRO A 227 -10.08 -8.64 -0.25
CA PRO A 227 -11.17 -9.21 0.53
C PRO A 227 -12.28 -8.20 0.89
N VAL A 228 -12.02 -6.90 0.79
CA VAL A 228 -13.02 -5.85 1.10
C VAL A 228 -13.89 -5.56 -0.12
N THR A 229 -13.28 -5.39 -1.29
CA THR A 229 -14.00 -5.06 -2.53
C THR A 229 -14.45 -6.28 -3.32
N GLY A 230 -13.79 -7.43 -3.11
CA GLY A 230 -13.94 -8.61 -3.96
C GLY A 230 -13.32 -8.46 -5.35
N PHE A 231 -12.54 -7.41 -5.60
CA PHE A 231 -11.95 -7.16 -6.91
C PHE A 231 -10.62 -7.88 -7.11
N LYS A 232 -10.36 -8.29 -8.36
CA LYS A 232 -9.05 -8.75 -8.82
C LYS A 232 -8.08 -7.58 -9.00
N THR A 233 -6.84 -7.76 -8.55
CA THR A 233 -5.75 -6.78 -8.68
C THR A 233 -4.44 -7.46 -9.03
N LEU A 234 -3.62 -6.79 -9.84
CA LEU A 234 -2.22 -7.15 -10.03
C LEU A 234 -1.46 -7.00 -8.70
N PHE A 235 -0.55 -7.91 -8.38
CA PHE A 235 0.20 -7.94 -7.12
C PHE A 235 1.65 -8.40 -7.28
N VAL A 236 2.31 -7.84 -8.28
CA VAL A 236 3.78 -7.91 -8.44
C VAL A 236 4.34 -6.51 -8.52
N ASN A 237 5.59 -6.32 -8.08
CA ASN A 237 6.21 -5.00 -8.10
C ASN A 237 7.72 -5.05 -8.33
N GLN A 238 8.26 -3.94 -8.82
CA GLN A 238 9.65 -3.83 -9.25
C GLN A 238 10.67 -3.95 -8.10
N THR A 239 10.29 -3.58 -6.88
CA THR A 239 11.18 -3.59 -5.71
C THR A 239 11.39 -5.00 -5.15
N PHE A 240 10.29 -5.70 -4.86
CA PHE A 240 10.32 -6.94 -4.09
C PHE A 240 10.20 -8.21 -4.94
N THR A 241 9.47 -8.17 -6.06
CA THR A 241 9.25 -9.38 -6.86
C THR A 241 10.53 -9.79 -7.59
N LYS A 242 10.93 -11.06 -7.45
CA LYS A 242 12.18 -11.60 -8.02
C LYS A 242 11.95 -12.63 -9.11
N ARG A 243 10.86 -13.39 -9.04
CA ARG A 243 10.59 -14.49 -9.97
C ARG A 243 9.11 -14.85 -9.99
N ILE A 244 8.56 -15.17 -11.17
CA ILE A 244 7.33 -15.93 -11.31
C ILE A 244 7.66 -17.43 -11.26
N VAL A 245 7.09 -18.14 -10.29
CA VAL A 245 7.53 -19.46 -9.86
C VAL A 245 7.32 -20.51 -10.94
N GLU A 246 6.18 -20.46 -11.62
CA GLU A 246 5.76 -21.42 -12.63
C GLU A 246 6.43 -21.22 -13.99
N LEU A 247 7.17 -20.13 -14.19
CA LEU A 247 7.82 -19.81 -15.45
C LEU A 247 9.32 -20.13 -15.42
N THR A 248 9.91 -20.29 -16.61
CA THR A 248 11.37 -20.26 -16.75
C THR A 248 11.91 -18.89 -16.32
N LEU A 249 13.23 -18.79 -16.09
CA LEU A 249 13.83 -17.52 -15.68
C LEU A 249 13.65 -16.43 -16.74
N ASP A 250 13.92 -16.75 -18.00
CA ASP A 250 13.81 -15.79 -19.11
C ASP A 250 12.36 -15.29 -19.27
N GLU A 251 11.39 -16.20 -19.24
CA GLU A 251 9.96 -15.84 -19.30
C GLU A 251 9.54 -15.00 -18.09
N SER A 252 9.98 -15.37 -16.89
CA SER A 252 9.70 -14.61 -15.67
C SER A 252 10.24 -13.18 -15.78
N ASP A 253 11.48 -13.01 -16.22
CA ASP A 253 12.12 -11.71 -16.34
C ASP A 253 11.42 -10.82 -17.38
N ASP A 254 11.07 -11.38 -18.54
CA ASP A 254 10.34 -10.66 -19.59
C ASP A 254 8.95 -10.22 -19.13
N ILE A 255 8.21 -11.12 -18.48
CA ILE A 255 6.85 -10.83 -17.99
C ILE A 255 6.89 -9.82 -16.84
N LEU A 256 7.80 -9.96 -15.87
CA LEU A 256 7.94 -8.98 -14.79
C LEU A 256 8.36 -7.62 -15.33
N ALA A 257 9.26 -7.56 -16.32
CA ALA A 257 9.66 -6.31 -16.94
C ALA A 257 8.48 -5.63 -17.65
N TYR A 258 7.63 -6.40 -18.34
CA TYR A 258 6.39 -5.88 -18.93
C TYR A 258 5.42 -5.36 -17.85
N LEU A 259 5.14 -6.14 -16.81
CA LEU A 259 4.19 -5.77 -15.75
C LEU A 259 4.66 -4.52 -14.97
N SER A 260 5.97 -4.37 -14.75
CA SER A 260 6.53 -3.16 -14.16
C SER A 260 6.32 -1.93 -15.04
N ARG A 261 6.53 -2.02 -16.36
CA ARG A 261 6.22 -0.93 -17.30
C ARG A 261 4.74 -0.63 -17.37
N HIS A 262 3.90 -1.67 -17.31
CA HIS A 262 2.45 -1.53 -17.27
C HIS A 262 1.98 -0.74 -16.04
N ILE A 263 2.70 -0.79 -14.92
CA ILE A 263 2.42 0.07 -13.77
C ILE A 263 2.98 1.49 -14.00
N SER A 264 4.25 1.60 -14.40
CA SER A 264 4.97 2.87 -14.40
C SER A 264 4.64 3.81 -15.57
N GLU A 265 4.30 3.27 -16.75
CA GLU A 265 4.08 4.02 -17.99
C GLU A 265 2.60 4.32 -18.27
N ASN A 266 1.67 3.67 -17.54
CA ASN A 266 0.24 3.97 -17.64
C ASN A 266 -0.13 5.12 -16.70
N HIS A 267 -0.04 6.36 -17.16
CA HIS A 267 -0.26 7.53 -16.30
C HIS A 267 -1.72 7.72 -15.88
N ASP A 268 -2.67 7.15 -16.62
CA ASP A 268 -4.11 7.28 -16.38
C ASP A 268 -4.64 6.33 -15.29
N LEU A 269 -3.85 5.36 -14.82
CA LEU A 269 -4.13 4.61 -13.60
C LEU A 269 -3.45 5.19 -12.34
N GLN A 270 -2.77 6.33 -12.48
CA GLN A 270 -1.95 6.93 -11.44
C GLN A 270 -2.55 8.21 -10.87
N VAL A 271 -2.23 8.51 -9.61
CA VAL A 271 -2.42 9.83 -9.00
C VAL A 271 -1.09 10.30 -8.41
N ARG A 272 -0.76 11.57 -8.62
CA ARG A 272 0.39 12.24 -8.00
C ARG A 272 -0.10 13.20 -6.93
N PHE A 273 0.34 13.01 -5.69
CA PHE A 273 0.00 13.88 -4.58
C PHE A 273 1.18 14.75 -4.18
N ARG A 274 0.96 16.06 -4.19
CA ARG A 274 1.89 17.05 -3.65
C ARG A 274 1.54 17.33 -2.19
N TRP A 275 2.46 17.00 -1.30
CA TRP A 275 2.28 17.11 0.14
C TRP A 275 2.27 18.56 0.64
N SER A 276 1.39 18.84 1.60
CA SER A 276 1.46 19.98 2.53
C SER A 276 1.69 19.50 3.96
N LYS A 277 2.11 20.42 4.84
CA LYS A 277 2.44 20.07 6.23
C LYS A 277 1.20 19.51 6.92
N ASN A 278 1.38 18.40 7.62
CA ASN A 278 0.37 17.62 8.34
C ASN A 278 -0.66 16.89 7.46
N ASP A 279 -0.49 16.88 6.14
CA ASP A 279 -1.35 16.05 5.30
C ASP A 279 -1.13 14.57 5.62
N VAL A 280 -2.20 13.80 5.50
CA VAL A 280 -2.22 12.35 5.69
C VAL A 280 -2.71 11.68 4.41
N ALA A 281 -1.96 10.69 3.94
CA ALA A 281 -2.46 9.73 2.95
C ALA A 281 -2.71 8.38 3.63
N ILE A 282 -3.84 7.77 3.29
CA ILE A 282 -4.22 6.42 3.70
C ILE A 282 -4.44 5.61 2.44
N TRP A 283 -3.70 4.53 2.24
CA TRP A 283 -3.86 3.68 1.05
C TRP A 283 -4.08 2.22 1.40
N ASP A 284 -4.78 1.53 0.50
CA ASP A 284 -4.93 0.09 0.52
C ASP A 284 -3.73 -0.55 -0.18
N ASN A 285 -2.85 -1.15 0.62
CA ASN A 285 -1.63 -1.76 0.15
C ASN A 285 -1.85 -3.11 -0.54
N ARG A 286 -3.07 -3.67 -0.49
CA ARG A 286 -3.45 -4.90 -1.20
C ARG A 286 -3.68 -4.65 -2.68
N SER A 287 -4.03 -3.43 -3.07
CA SER A 287 -4.51 -3.08 -4.42
C SER A 287 -3.86 -1.83 -5.02
N THR A 288 -2.83 -1.27 -4.38
CA THR A 288 -2.10 -0.12 -4.90
C THR A 288 -0.59 -0.33 -4.88
N PHE A 289 0.06 0.36 -5.81
CA PHE A 289 1.51 0.56 -5.79
C PHE A 289 1.79 2.03 -5.55
N HIS A 290 2.95 2.36 -5.01
CA HIS A 290 3.38 3.73 -4.82
C HIS A 290 4.90 3.89 -5.02
N THR A 291 5.31 5.13 -5.27
CA THR A 291 6.72 5.51 -5.34
C THR A 291 6.91 6.93 -4.82
N ALA A 292 8.00 7.14 -4.07
CA ALA A 292 8.43 8.48 -3.66
C ALA A 292 9.18 9.18 -4.81
N THR A 293 9.00 10.49 -4.93
CA THR A 293 9.77 11.32 -5.87
C THR A 293 10.91 11.98 -5.12
N ASN A 294 12.15 11.60 -5.44
CA ASN A 294 13.36 12.11 -4.79
C ASN A 294 13.91 13.38 -5.48
N ASP A 295 13.04 14.34 -5.81
CA ASP A 295 13.34 15.55 -6.60
C ASP A 295 13.60 16.80 -5.74
N TYR A 296 14.10 16.61 -4.52
CA TYR A 296 14.27 17.69 -3.52
C TYR A 296 15.71 17.86 -3.00
N GLY A 297 16.69 17.20 -3.64
CA GLY A 297 18.11 17.29 -3.30
C GLY A 297 18.40 16.91 -1.85
N SER A 298 19.19 17.72 -1.16
CA SER A 298 19.56 17.52 0.25
C SER A 298 18.51 18.01 1.26
N SER A 299 17.37 18.52 0.79
CA SER A 299 16.32 19.05 1.66
C SER A 299 15.74 17.95 2.55
N LEU A 300 15.39 18.34 3.78
CA LEU A 300 14.79 17.41 4.73
C LEU A 300 13.34 17.12 4.36
N ARG A 301 13.01 15.84 4.22
CA ARG A 301 11.66 15.32 4.01
C ARG A 301 11.42 14.23 5.05
N GLN A 302 10.42 14.39 5.91
CA GLN A 302 10.11 13.43 6.96
C GLN A 302 8.60 13.28 7.20
N GLY A 303 8.18 12.04 7.42
CA GLY A 303 6.84 11.69 7.85
C GLY A 303 6.84 10.38 8.63
N ASN A 304 5.74 10.15 9.35
CA ASN A 304 5.58 8.97 10.19
C ASN A 304 4.54 8.05 9.56
N ARG A 305 4.95 6.80 9.32
CA ARG A 305 4.12 5.77 8.71
C ARG A 305 3.74 4.70 9.74
N VAL A 306 2.44 4.40 9.77
CA VAL A 306 1.88 3.26 10.50
C VAL A 306 1.29 2.32 9.47
N VAL A 307 1.53 1.02 9.67
CA VAL A 307 1.15 -0.04 8.74
C VAL A 307 0.35 -1.08 9.51
N SER A 308 -0.89 -1.32 9.09
CA SER A 308 -1.69 -2.46 9.55
C SER A 308 -1.39 -3.68 8.67
N LEU A 309 -1.46 -4.87 9.27
CA LEU A 309 -1.33 -6.14 8.59
C LEU A 309 -2.69 -6.69 8.18
N GLY A 310 -2.75 -7.23 6.97
CA GLY A 310 -3.95 -7.86 6.43
C GLY A 310 -3.93 -9.36 6.62
N GLU A 311 -4.29 -10.05 5.55
CA GLU A 311 -4.34 -11.50 5.40
C GLU A 311 -3.24 -12.01 4.45
N ARG A 312 -3.04 -13.33 4.46
CA ARG A 312 -2.22 -13.98 3.42
C ARG A 312 -2.89 -13.75 2.05
N PRO A 313 -2.18 -13.21 1.04
CA PRO A 313 -2.75 -12.97 -0.28
C PRO A 313 -3.29 -14.26 -0.91
N PHE A 314 -4.46 -14.15 -1.54
CA PHE A 314 -5.14 -15.26 -2.21
C PHE A 314 -5.83 -14.76 -3.48
N LEU A 315 -6.12 -15.68 -4.40
CA LEU A 315 -7.04 -15.46 -5.51
C LEU A 315 -8.29 -16.30 -5.28
N ASP A 316 -9.45 -15.65 -5.23
CA ASP A 316 -10.74 -16.32 -5.34
C ASP A 316 -11.08 -16.47 -6.83
N PRO A 317 -11.21 -17.68 -7.38
CA PRO A 317 -11.51 -17.88 -8.81
C PRO A 317 -12.87 -17.28 -9.23
N ASN A 318 -13.77 -17.02 -8.28
CA ASN A 318 -15.08 -16.42 -8.54
C ASN A 318 -15.09 -14.89 -8.37
N SER A 319 -13.98 -14.29 -7.95
CA SER A 319 -13.88 -12.83 -7.87
C SER A 319 -13.92 -12.21 -9.26
N LYS A 320 -14.30 -10.94 -9.32
CA LYS A 320 -14.46 -10.21 -10.57
C LYS A 320 -13.44 -9.09 -10.67
N SER A 321 -13.16 -8.65 -11.88
CA SER A 321 -12.47 -7.39 -12.11
C SER A 321 -13.35 -6.21 -11.67
N ARG A 322 -12.74 -5.07 -11.36
CA ARG A 322 -13.49 -3.86 -10.99
C ARG A 322 -14.36 -3.41 -12.17
N LYS A 323 -13.80 -3.41 -13.38
CA LYS A 323 -14.55 -3.14 -14.62
C LYS A 323 -15.74 -4.08 -14.81
N GLU A 324 -15.56 -5.39 -14.62
CA GLU A 324 -16.67 -6.35 -14.75
C GLU A 324 -17.81 -6.07 -13.77
N VAL A 325 -17.50 -5.61 -12.56
CA VAL A 325 -18.52 -5.21 -11.58
C VAL A 325 -19.20 -3.92 -12.03
N PHE A 326 -18.44 -2.90 -12.44
CA PHE A 326 -19.01 -1.60 -12.82
C PHE A 326 -19.79 -1.61 -14.15
N ASP A 327 -19.36 -2.40 -15.14
CA ASP A 327 -20.06 -2.55 -16.42
C ASP A 327 -21.42 -3.25 -16.24
N THR A 328 -21.61 -4.07 -15.19
CA THR A 328 -22.91 -4.73 -14.91
C THR A 328 -23.95 -3.81 -14.26
N LEU A 329 -23.59 -2.55 -13.99
CA LEU A 329 -24.40 -1.58 -13.25
C LEU A 329 -24.96 -0.45 -14.13
N GLN A 330 -24.54 -0.42 -15.39
CA GLN A 330 -25.00 0.51 -16.42
C GLN A 330 -26.02 -0.18 -17.33
#